data_AF-A0AAN7BHP1-F1
#
_entry.id   AF-A0AAN7BHP1-F1
#
_cell.length_a   1.000
_cell.length_b   1.000
_cell.length_c   1.000
_cell.angle_alpha   90.00
_cell.angle_beta   90.00
_cell.angle_gamma   90.00
#
_symmetry.space_group_name_H-M   'P 1'
#
loop_
_entity.id
_entity.type
_entity.pdbx_description
1 polymer ?
#
loop_
_entity_poly.entity_id
_entity_poly.type
_entity_poly.pdbx_seq_one_letter_code
_entity_poly.pdbx_strand_id
1 'polypeptide(L)'
;MPEQFTEEWENIKQTPATAINTSKDTAGNYSWRSNLFQVALIMACVITGATPQHPPRPTRVNLKINCPGPRHGDEISGTTYGWYLVYGKPPWCHIDFELRRVLAHCMMNRPVDRPSMREVYDMCRNRVQAYQMQVDLRNPGDTSCNNLNPFPTDSVTRQDDDNQPD
;
A
#
# COMPACT_ATOMS: atom_id res chain seq x y z
N MET A 1 -15.18 3.24 2.31
CA MET A 1 -14.53 2.32 1.34
C MET A 1 -14.65 2.93 -0.05
N PRO A 2 -13.63 2.90 -0.91
CA PRO A 2 -13.63 3.56 -2.22
C PRO A 2 -14.85 3.16 -3.06
N GLU A 3 -15.15 1.86 -3.10
CA GLU A 3 -16.23 1.28 -3.91
C GLU A 3 -17.65 1.76 -3.52
N GLN A 4 -17.81 2.47 -2.39
CA GLN A 4 -19.07 3.06 -1.92
C GLN A 4 -19.20 4.57 -2.16
N PHE A 5 -18.07 5.27 -2.37
CA PHE A 5 -18.02 6.74 -2.35
C PHE A 5 -17.22 7.31 -3.53
N THR A 6 -17.12 6.57 -4.63
CA THR A 6 -16.50 7.05 -5.87
C THR A 6 -17.47 7.91 -6.69
N GLU A 7 -16.92 8.87 -7.44
CA GLU A 7 -17.63 9.71 -8.41
C GLU A 7 -18.46 8.90 -9.43
N GLU A 8 -18.10 7.62 -9.64
CA GLU A 8 -18.85 6.67 -10.47
C GLU A 8 -20.28 6.38 -9.96
N TRP A 9 -20.56 6.59 -8.67
CA TRP A 9 -21.93 6.53 -8.10
C TRP A 9 -22.74 7.79 -8.38
N GLU A 10 -22.11 8.95 -8.50
CA GLU A 10 -22.80 10.21 -8.83
C GLU A 10 -23.16 10.27 -10.33
N ASN A 11 -22.47 9.50 -11.17
CA ASN A 11 -22.72 9.35 -12.61
C ASN A 11 -23.57 8.10 -12.96
N ILE A 12 -24.67 7.84 -12.26
CA ILE A 12 -25.73 6.98 -12.79
C ILE A 12 -26.59 7.87 -13.70
N LYS A 13 -26.18 8.03 -14.97
CA LYS A 13 -27.10 8.54 -15.99
C LYS A 13 -28.30 7.58 -16.01
N GLN A 14 -29.51 8.12 -15.83
CA GLN A 14 -30.77 7.40 -15.94
C GLN A 14 -30.99 6.91 -17.38
N THR A 15 -30.17 5.97 -17.86
CA THR A 15 -30.29 5.42 -19.21
C THR A 15 -30.73 3.97 -19.11
N PRO A 16 -31.75 3.51 -19.88
CA PRO A 16 -32.25 2.15 -19.81
C PRO A 16 -31.14 1.14 -20.11
N ALA A 17 -31.30 -0.05 -19.54
CA ALA A 17 -30.32 -1.14 -19.33
C ALA A 17 -29.56 -1.72 -20.54
N THR A 18 -29.45 -1.04 -21.69
CA THR A 18 -28.93 -1.61 -22.93
C THR A 18 -27.79 -0.85 -23.59
N ALA A 19 -27.37 0.30 -23.07
CA ALA A 19 -26.21 0.99 -23.62
C ALA A 19 -25.47 1.75 -22.53
N ILE A 20 -24.37 1.21 -22.02
CA ILE A 20 -23.15 1.92 -21.62
C ILE A 20 -22.13 0.83 -21.20
N ASN A 21 -21.28 0.45 -22.15
CA ASN A 21 -19.99 -0.18 -21.88
C ASN A 21 -19.05 0.89 -21.30
N THR A 22 -19.30 1.36 -20.08
CA THR A 22 -18.23 1.96 -19.29
C THR A 22 -17.78 0.88 -18.32
N SER A 23 -16.58 0.37 -18.53
CA SER A 23 -15.86 -0.45 -17.55
C SER A 23 -15.71 0.35 -16.26
N LYS A 24 -16.71 0.26 -15.38
CA LYS A 24 -16.66 0.87 -14.05
C LYS A 24 -15.81 -0.04 -13.18
N ASP A 25 -14.50 0.25 -13.13
CA ASP A 25 -13.51 -0.63 -12.49
C ASP A 25 -13.60 -0.60 -10.94
N THR A 26 -14.29 0.39 -10.35
CA THR A 26 -14.25 0.63 -8.90
C THR A 26 -15.64 0.61 -8.22
N ALA A 27 -16.64 1.33 -8.71
CA ALA A 27 -17.96 1.38 -8.07
C ALA A 27 -18.74 0.07 -8.22
N GLY A 28 -19.37 -0.36 -7.13
CA GLY A 28 -20.26 -1.53 -7.14
C GLY A 28 -19.56 -2.88 -7.25
N ASN A 29 -18.23 -2.92 -7.42
CA ASN A 29 -17.45 -4.15 -7.52
C ASN A 29 -17.08 -4.71 -6.14
N TYR A 30 -18.10 -5.03 -5.35
CA TYR A 30 -17.94 -5.64 -4.04
C TYR A 30 -17.45 -7.08 -4.20
N SER A 31 -16.28 -7.38 -3.64
CA SER A 31 -15.75 -8.74 -3.58
C SER A 31 -14.89 -8.91 -2.33
N TRP A 32 -14.25 -10.08 -2.16
CA TRP A 32 -13.28 -10.32 -1.08
C TRP A 32 -12.17 -9.24 -1.02
N ARG A 33 -11.89 -8.56 -2.13
CA ARG A 33 -10.93 -7.45 -2.23
C ARG A 33 -11.33 -6.25 -1.40
N SER A 34 -12.63 -6.01 -1.21
CA SER A 34 -13.17 -4.95 -0.36
C SER A 34 -12.85 -5.22 1.12
N ASN A 35 -12.91 -6.48 1.55
CA ASN A 35 -12.47 -6.89 2.89
C ASN A 35 -10.97 -6.65 3.07
N LEU A 36 -10.18 -6.99 2.04
CA LEU A 36 -8.73 -6.76 2.07
C LEU A 36 -8.38 -5.27 2.24
N PHE A 37 -9.10 -4.39 1.56
CA PHE A 37 -8.97 -2.94 1.72
C PHE A 37 -9.27 -2.51 3.17
N GLN A 38 -10.36 -3.01 3.75
CA GLN A 38 -10.77 -2.66 5.12
C GLN A 38 -9.74 -3.12 6.16
N VAL A 39 -9.24 -4.36 6.04
CA VAL A 39 -8.19 -4.89 6.91
C VAL A 39 -6.94 -4.00 6.84
N ALA A 40 -6.52 -3.63 5.64
CA ALA A 40 -5.36 -2.78 5.45
C ALA A 40 -5.57 -1.37 6.03
N LEU A 41 -6.77 -0.81 5.89
CA LEU A 41 -7.13 0.47 6.49
C LEU A 41 -7.09 0.42 8.02
N ILE A 42 -7.60 -0.65 8.63
CA ILE A 42 -7.55 -0.84 10.10
C ILE A 42 -6.09 -0.91 10.56
N MET A 43 -5.25 -1.69 9.87
CA MET A 43 -3.82 -1.76 10.17
C MET A 43 -3.12 -0.42 10.01
N ALA A 44 -3.48 0.37 9.00
CA ALA A 44 -2.96 1.72 8.83
C ALA A 44 -3.34 2.64 10.01
N CYS A 45 -4.56 2.52 10.53
CA CYS A 45 -4.99 3.26 11.72
C CYS A 45 -4.20 2.83 12.96
N VAL A 46 -3.93 1.53 13.12
CA VAL A 46 -3.10 1.01 14.21
C VAL A 46 -1.66 1.54 14.14
N ILE A 47 -1.05 1.53 12.96
CA ILE A 47 0.32 2.03 12.75
C ILE A 47 0.43 3.52 13.04
N THR A 48 -0.55 4.31 12.59
CA THR A 48 -0.50 5.76 12.69
C THR A 48 -1.07 6.29 14.01
N GLY A 49 -1.85 5.48 14.74
CA GLY A 49 -2.65 5.92 15.87
C GLY A 49 -3.74 6.94 15.48
N ALA A 50 -4.03 7.08 14.19
CA ALA A 50 -4.92 8.09 13.64
C ALA A 50 -6.16 7.46 12.99
N THR A 51 -7.21 8.27 12.82
CA THR A 51 -8.37 7.89 12.03
C THR A 51 -8.03 7.86 10.53
N PRO A 52 -8.81 7.14 9.71
CA PRO A 52 -8.69 7.19 8.26
C PRO A 52 -8.63 8.63 7.71
N GLN A 53 -7.88 8.82 6.63
CA GLN A 53 -7.78 10.11 5.96
C GLN A 53 -9.18 10.64 5.62
N HIS A 54 -9.46 11.89 6.03
CA HIS A 54 -10.69 12.59 5.71
C HIS A 54 -10.37 13.98 5.11
N PRO A 55 -10.85 14.28 3.90
CA PRO A 55 -11.51 13.38 2.96
C PRO A 55 -10.55 12.29 2.44
N PRO A 56 -11.04 11.09 2.07
CA PRO A 56 -10.21 10.04 1.51
C PRO A 56 -9.69 10.47 0.13
N ARG A 57 -8.36 10.54 -0.05
CA ARG A 57 -7.73 10.97 -1.32
C ARG A 57 -6.75 9.92 -1.83
N PRO A 58 -7.08 9.18 -2.90
CA PRO A 58 -6.15 8.23 -3.48
C PRO A 58 -5.02 8.99 -4.20
N THR A 59 -3.79 8.54 -4.03
CA THR A 59 -2.59 9.17 -4.62
C THR A 59 -1.84 8.17 -5.49
N ARG A 60 -1.26 8.64 -6.61
CA ARG A 60 -0.47 7.80 -7.51
C ARG A 60 0.82 7.35 -6.83
N VAL A 61 1.17 6.08 -7.01
CA VAL A 61 2.35 5.44 -6.42
C VAL A 61 2.96 4.43 -7.39
N ASN A 62 4.25 4.13 -7.18
CA ASN A 62 4.96 3.04 -7.84
C ASN A 62 5.56 2.11 -6.79
N LEU A 63 4.85 1.03 -6.48
CA LEU A 63 5.21 0.12 -5.40
C LEU A 63 6.03 -1.06 -5.93
N LYS A 64 7.32 -1.15 -5.62
CA LYS A 64 8.10 -2.38 -5.83
C LYS A 64 7.83 -3.42 -4.73
N ILE A 65 6.84 -4.29 -4.92
CA ILE A 65 6.51 -5.25 -3.86
C ILE A 65 7.39 -6.50 -4.00
N ASN A 66 8.00 -6.95 -2.90
CA ASN A 66 8.66 -8.25 -2.85
C ASN A 66 7.63 -9.39 -2.72
N CYS A 67 6.76 -9.53 -3.72
CA CYS A 67 5.82 -10.63 -3.82
C CYS A 67 6.60 -11.91 -4.17
N PRO A 68 6.47 -13.02 -3.44
CA PRO A 68 6.86 -14.32 -3.97
C PRO A 68 5.91 -14.74 -5.10
N GLY A 69 6.45 -15.23 -6.20
CA GLY A 69 5.68 -15.69 -7.36
C GLY A 69 6.02 -14.96 -8.66
N PRO A 70 5.15 -15.01 -9.68
CA PRO A 70 5.45 -14.48 -11.01
C PRO A 70 5.58 -12.95 -11.05
N ARG A 71 5.11 -12.25 -10.01
CA ARG A 71 5.20 -10.80 -9.85
C ARG A 71 6.38 -10.35 -8.97
N HIS A 72 7.36 -11.22 -8.74
CA HIS A 72 8.50 -10.92 -7.90
C HIS A 72 9.39 -9.85 -8.54
N GLY A 73 9.54 -8.71 -7.87
CA GLY A 73 10.32 -7.58 -8.37
C GLY A 73 9.54 -6.66 -9.32
N ASP A 74 8.27 -6.93 -9.57
CA ASP A 74 7.43 -6.06 -10.39
C ASP A 74 7.18 -4.72 -9.69
N GLU A 75 7.24 -3.65 -10.47
CA GLU A 75 6.82 -2.33 -10.03
C GLU A 75 5.32 -2.16 -10.32
N ILE A 76 4.54 -2.07 -9.25
CA ILE A 76 3.09 -1.93 -9.33
C ILE A 76 2.76 -0.43 -9.33
N SER A 77 2.46 0.08 -10.52
CA SER A 77 1.99 1.45 -10.70
C SER A 77 0.47 1.54 -10.57
N GLY A 78 -0.01 2.48 -9.78
CA GLY A 78 -1.43 2.80 -9.72
C GLY A 78 -1.75 3.81 -8.64
N THR A 79 -3.02 3.87 -8.23
CA THR A 79 -3.47 4.86 -7.25
C THR A 79 -3.89 4.15 -5.97
N THR A 80 -3.35 4.55 -4.82
CA THR A 80 -3.63 3.93 -3.51
C THR A 80 -4.03 4.96 -2.46
N TYR A 81 -4.81 4.52 -1.48
CA TYR A 81 -5.10 5.29 -0.28
C TYR A 81 -4.00 5.16 0.79
N GLY A 82 -3.05 4.24 0.62
CA GLY A 82 -1.95 3.99 1.57
C GLY A 82 -0.65 4.75 1.26
N TRP A 83 -0.65 5.76 0.38
CA TRP A 83 0.58 6.40 -0.11
C TRP A 83 1.44 6.97 1.03
N TYR A 84 0.80 7.56 2.03
CA TYR A 84 1.44 8.21 3.17
C TYR A 84 2.15 7.22 4.08
N LEU A 85 1.80 5.92 4.03
CA LEU A 85 2.53 4.88 4.76
C LEU A 85 3.91 4.65 4.14
N VAL A 86 4.04 4.81 2.82
CA VAL A 86 5.27 4.49 2.08
C VAL A 86 6.14 5.72 1.88
N TYR A 87 5.56 6.82 1.37
CA TYR A 87 6.29 8.03 0.99
C TYR A 87 6.00 9.23 1.89
N GLY A 88 5.09 9.09 2.86
CA GLY A 88 4.95 10.10 3.91
C GLY A 88 6.26 10.25 4.69
N LYS A 89 6.40 11.35 5.43
CA LYS A 89 7.51 11.58 6.38
C LYS A 89 6.99 11.49 7.81
N PRO A 90 7.06 10.32 8.46
CA PRO A 90 6.36 10.17 9.72
C PRO A 90 7.18 9.49 10.84
N PRO A 91 6.69 9.51 12.09
CA PRO A 91 7.37 8.85 13.22
C PRO A 91 7.39 7.32 13.15
N TRP A 92 6.69 6.71 12.19
CA TRP A 92 6.62 5.24 11.99
C TRP A 92 7.72 4.68 11.08
N CYS A 93 8.89 5.32 11.01
CA CYS A 93 10.05 4.76 10.30
C CYS A 93 10.52 3.42 10.90
N HIS A 94 10.32 3.23 12.20
CA HIS A 94 10.60 1.99 12.93
C HIS A 94 9.67 0.82 12.54
N ILE A 95 8.55 1.10 11.86
CA ILE A 95 7.66 0.07 11.33
C ILE A 95 8.23 -0.45 10.02
N ASP A 96 8.26 -1.78 9.90
CA ASP A 96 8.77 -2.49 8.74
C ASP A 96 8.29 -1.87 7.43
N PHE A 97 9.24 -1.53 6.57
CA PHE A 97 8.95 -0.84 5.31
C PHE A 97 8.13 -1.75 4.38
N GLU A 98 8.44 -3.05 4.33
CA GLU A 98 7.72 -4.00 3.49
C GLU A 98 6.28 -4.17 3.96
N LEU A 99 6.01 -4.23 5.27
CA LEU A 99 4.64 -4.18 5.80
C LEU A 99 3.87 -2.95 5.30
N ARG A 100 4.47 -1.76 5.37
CA ARG A 100 3.83 -0.51 4.90
C ARG A 100 3.50 -0.56 3.41
N ARG A 101 4.37 -1.16 2.60
CA ARG A 101 4.13 -1.34 1.16
C ARG A 101 3.03 -2.34 0.86
N VAL A 102 2.99 -3.46 1.58
CA VAL A 102 1.92 -4.46 1.45
C VAL A 102 0.57 -3.82 1.79
N LEU A 103 0.49 -3.05 2.87
CA LEU A 103 -0.72 -2.32 3.21
C LEU A 103 -1.13 -1.33 2.13
N ALA A 104 -0.18 -0.56 1.57
CA ALA A 104 -0.46 0.33 0.45
C ALA A 104 -0.96 -0.41 -0.80
N HIS A 105 -0.44 -1.60 -1.09
CA HIS A 105 -0.91 -2.44 -2.20
C HIS A 105 -2.32 -3.01 -1.94
N CYS A 106 -2.63 -3.41 -0.71
CA CYS A 106 -3.99 -3.81 -0.31
C CYS A 106 -5.00 -2.65 -0.39
N MET A 107 -4.53 -1.41 -0.29
CA MET A 107 -5.35 -0.19 -0.34
C MET A 107 -5.42 0.44 -1.74
N MET A 108 -5.11 -0.31 -2.80
CA MET A 108 -5.25 0.17 -4.18
C MET A 108 -6.71 0.57 -4.48
N ASN A 109 -6.86 1.67 -5.22
CA ASN A 109 -8.15 2.26 -5.54
C ASN A 109 -9.01 1.27 -6.33
N ARG A 110 -8.45 0.71 -7.41
CA ARG A 110 -9.14 -0.34 -8.18
C ARG A 110 -9.01 -1.68 -7.46
N PRO A 111 -10.11 -2.40 -7.20
CA PRO A 111 -10.06 -3.72 -6.57
C PRO A 111 -9.18 -4.71 -7.33
N VAL A 112 -9.20 -4.69 -8.66
CA VAL A 112 -8.42 -5.61 -9.51
C VAL A 112 -6.90 -5.48 -9.34
N ASP A 113 -6.43 -4.31 -8.91
CA ASP A 113 -5.02 -4.04 -8.66
C ASP A 113 -4.56 -4.49 -7.27
N ARG A 114 -5.49 -4.94 -6.40
CA ARG A 114 -5.15 -5.42 -5.06
C ARG A 114 -4.57 -6.84 -5.16
N PRO A 115 -3.66 -7.23 -4.24
CA PRO A 115 -3.10 -8.56 -4.24
C PRO A 115 -4.15 -9.62 -3.89
N SER A 116 -3.91 -10.85 -4.33
CA SER A 116 -4.66 -12.01 -3.85
C SER A 116 -4.36 -12.30 -2.38
N MET A 117 -5.32 -12.93 -1.69
CA MET A 117 -5.10 -13.41 -0.31
C MET A 117 -3.89 -14.35 -0.21
N ARG A 118 -3.63 -15.13 -1.26
CA ARG A 118 -2.46 -16.02 -1.32
C ARG A 118 -1.15 -15.23 -1.35
N GLU A 119 -1.08 -14.18 -2.17
CA GLU A 119 0.10 -13.31 -2.23
C GLU A 119 0.32 -12.58 -0.91
N VAL A 120 -0.74 -12.08 -0.27
CA VAL A 120 -0.63 -11.45 1.05
C VAL A 120 -0.07 -12.43 2.08
N TYR A 121 -0.61 -13.65 2.11
CA TYR A 121 -0.12 -14.70 3.01
C TYR A 121 1.36 -15.02 2.77
N ASP A 122 1.77 -15.23 1.51
CA ASP A 122 3.15 -15.59 1.20
C ASP A 122 4.12 -14.43 1.50
N MET A 123 3.72 -13.18 1.26
CA MET A 123 4.50 -11.99 1.66
C MET A 123 4.70 -11.94 3.18
N CYS A 124 3.63 -12.12 3.97
CA CYS A 124 3.71 -12.15 5.42
C CYS A 124 4.60 -13.29 5.91
N ARG A 125 4.40 -14.50 5.38
CA ARG A 125 5.17 -15.69 5.76
C ARG A 125 6.66 -15.51 5.51
N ASN A 126 7.03 -15.02 4.32
CA ASN A 126 8.44 -14.80 3.96
C ASN A 126 9.06 -13.73 4.86
N ARG A 127 8.32 -12.68 5.20
CA ARG A 127 8.80 -11.62 6.08
C ARG A 127 9.07 -12.14 7.49
N VAL A 128 8.14 -12.93 8.05
CA VAL A 128 8.28 -13.57 9.37
C VAL A 128 9.49 -14.52 9.39
N GLN A 129 9.65 -15.34 8.36
CA GLN A 129 10.82 -16.24 8.26
C GLN A 129 12.13 -15.47 8.22
N ALA A 130 12.21 -14.40 7.43
CA ALA A 130 13.39 -13.55 7.37
C ALA A 130 13.72 -12.91 8.73
N TYR A 131 12.69 -12.49 9.48
CA TYR A 131 12.89 -11.98 10.84
C TYR A 131 13.40 -13.06 11.80
N GLN A 132 12.84 -14.27 11.76
CA GLN A 132 13.28 -15.36 12.62
C GLN A 132 14.75 -15.71 12.38
N MET A 133 15.16 -15.83 11.12
CA MET A 133 16.56 -16.10 10.77
C MET A 133 17.50 -14.99 11.28
N GLN A 134 17.09 -13.73 11.21
CA GLN A 134 17.90 -12.62 11.72
C GLN A 134 18.03 -12.64 13.25
N VAL A 135 16.97 -13.06 13.97
CA VAL A 135 17.01 -13.24 15.42
C VAL A 135 17.95 -14.38 15.80
N ASP A 136 17.88 -15.51 15.10
CA ASP A 136 18.71 -16.68 15.37
C ASP A 136 20.21 -16.42 15.09
N LEU A 137 20.51 -15.50 14.16
CA LEU A 137 21.88 -15.05 13.85
C LEU A 137 22.41 -13.99 14.82
N ARG A 138 21.58 -13.43 15.71
CA ARG A 138 21.99 -12.37 16.63
C ARG A 138 22.66 -12.99 17.86
N ASN A 139 23.97 -12.76 18.03
CA ASN A 139 24.68 -13.17 19.25
C ASN A 139 24.06 -12.50 20.49
N PRO A 140 23.83 -13.23 21.59
CA PRO A 140 23.15 -12.72 22.79
C PRO A 140 23.91 -11.63 23.58
N GLY A 141 25.08 -11.19 23.10
CA GLY A 141 25.93 -10.19 23.75
C GLY A 141 25.91 -8.79 23.13
N ASP A 142 25.24 -8.58 22.00
CA ASP A 142 25.35 -7.32 21.25
C ASP A 142 24.20 -6.35 21.60
N THR A 143 24.37 -5.61 22.70
CA THR A 143 23.39 -4.64 23.24
C THR A 143 23.63 -3.21 22.73
N SER A 144 24.02 -3.03 21.47
CA SER A 144 24.00 -1.69 20.85
C SER A 144 22.59 -1.34 20.39
N CYS A 145 21.75 -1.00 21.36
CA CYS A 145 20.48 -0.32 21.16
C CYS A 145 20.78 1.14 20.78
N ASN A 146 20.89 1.48 19.49
CA ASN A 146 20.67 2.86 18.98
C ASN A 146 20.56 3.03 17.46
N ASN A 147 20.75 1.99 16.63
CA ASN A 147 20.56 2.10 15.16
C ASN A 147 19.43 1.20 14.65
N LEU A 148 18.25 1.27 15.28
CA LEU A 148 17.05 0.55 14.82
C LEU A 148 16.42 1.25 13.60
N ASN A 149 17.14 1.27 12.48
CA ASN A 149 16.55 1.21 11.15
C ASN A 149 17.38 0.21 10.33
N PRO A 150 16.98 -1.06 10.29
CA PRO A 150 17.78 -2.12 9.66
C PRO A 150 17.53 -2.25 8.14
N PHE A 151 17.09 -1.19 7.45
CA PHE A 151 16.80 -1.24 6.00
C PHE A 151 17.58 -0.16 5.24
N PRO A 152 18.08 -0.47 4.02
CA PRO A 152 18.72 0.52 3.20
C PRO A 152 17.69 1.61 2.88
N THR A 153 17.97 2.83 3.31
CA THR A 153 17.32 4.00 2.72
C THR A 153 17.81 4.04 1.28
N ASP A 154 16.96 3.66 0.33
CA ASP A 154 17.17 4.07 -1.05
C ASP A 154 17.33 5.58 -1.02
N SER A 155 18.53 6.03 -1.37
CA SER A 155 18.85 7.44 -1.51
C SER A 155 17.98 7.96 -2.65
N VAL A 156 16.85 8.58 -2.29
CA VAL A 156 16.12 9.44 -3.20
C VAL A 156 17.04 10.63 -3.45
N THR A 157 17.81 10.56 -4.53
CA THR A 157 18.46 11.72 -5.13
C THR A 157 17.37 12.75 -5.39
N ARG A 158 17.42 13.86 -4.64
CA ARG A 158 16.74 15.09 -5.04
C ARG A 158 17.35 15.49 -6.38
N GLN A 159 16.56 15.44 -7.44
CA GLN A 159 16.78 16.34 -8.56
C GLN A 159 16.24 17.69 -8.07
N ASP A 160 17.16 18.61 -7.80
CA ASP A 160 16.84 19.99 -7.54
C ASP A 160 16.35 20.59 -8.87
N ASP A 161 15.03 20.79 -8.98
CA ASP A 161 14.41 21.60 -10.02
C ASP A 161 14.67 23.08 -9.70
N ASP A 162 15.90 23.54 -9.93
CA ASP A 162 16.21 24.95 -10.13
C ASP A 162 16.04 25.25 -11.63
N ASN A 163 14.84 25.66 -12.04
CA ASN A 163 14.67 26.70 -13.08
C ASN A 163 13.20 27.04 -13.37
N GLN A 164 12.77 28.20 -12.89
CA GLN A 164 12.13 29.27 -13.69
C GLN A 164 11.86 30.49 -12.78
N PRO A 165 11.69 31.72 -13.29
CA PRO A 165 11.76 32.19 -14.69
C PRO A 165 12.61 33.48 -14.89
N ASP A 166 12.87 33.84 -16.15
CA ASP A 166 12.90 35.24 -16.63
C ASP A 166 11.95 35.32 -17.83
#